data_AF-A0A1Y3BQ37-F1
#
_entry.id   AF-A0A1Y3BQ37-F1
#
_cell.length_a   1.000
_cell.length_b   1.000
_cell.length_c   1.000
_cell.angle_alpha   90.00
_cell.angle_beta   90.00
_cell.angle_gamma   90.00
#
_symmetry.space_group_name_H-M   'P 1'
#
loop_
_entity.id
_entity.type
_entity.pdbx_description
1 polymer ?
#
loop_
_entity_poly.entity_id
_entity_poly.type
_entity_poly.pdbx_seq_one_letter_code
_entity_poly.pdbx_strand_id
1 'polypeptide(L)'
;MSSSIHPAGQVLAVGSATGIITIVNAGSGEPIQYIQLTTVCIGCMSYSPNGDFLVAGCQDGCLHVIPVRDNGHTYDKVSILKGPLPVLTLQWSIDTQFILTSVDDSKRLIFVNFSKNSIIFLFLKIIIRN
;
A
#
# COMPACT_ATOMS: atom_id res chain seq x y z
N MET A 1 5.88 9.34 -5.91
CA MET A 1 6.89 9.12 -4.86
C MET A 1 6.18 9.27 -3.53
N SER A 2 6.27 8.25 -2.68
CA SER A 2 5.55 8.16 -1.40
C SER A 2 6.48 7.55 -0.36
N SER A 3 6.31 7.85 0.92
CA SER A 3 7.01 7.18 2.00
C SER A 3 6.04 6.76 3.11
N SER A 4 6.40 5.74 3.87
CA SER A 4 5.61 5.27 5.01
C SER A 4 6.53 4.65 6.06
N ILE A 5 6.27 4.91 7.34
CA ILE A 5 7.04 4.35 8.45
C ILE A 5 6.32 3.11 8.98
N HIS A 6 7.07 2.05 9.26
CA HIS A 6 6.51 0.87 9.92
C HIS A 6 6.08 1.24 11.34
N PRO A 7 4.94 0.76 11.88
CA PRO A 7 4.43 1.18 13.18
C PRO A 7 5.36 0.88 14.36
N ALA A 8 6.24 -0.13 14.25
CA ALA A 8 7.30 -0.37 15.24
C ALA A 8 8.40 0.70 15.24
N GLY A 9 8.43 1.61 14.25
CA GLY A 9 9.36 2.74 14.16
C GLY A 9 10.78 2.39 13.73
N GLN A 10 11.06 1.14 13.37
CA GLN A 10 12.43 0.67 13.09
C GLN A 10 12.86 0.89 11.64
N VAL A 11 11.90 0.95 10.71
CA VAL A 11 12.15 1.13 9.27
C VAL A 11 11.17 2.10 8.63
N LEU A 12 11.61 2.70 7.53
CA LEU A 12 10.81 3.50 6.60
C LEU A 12 10.87 2.87 5.21
N ALA A 13 9.73 2.78 4.53
CA ALA A 13 9.66 2.47 3.10
C ALA A 13 9.58 3.75 2.28
N VAL A 14 10.31 3.81 1.17
CA VAL A 14 10.31 4.92 0.21
C VAL A 14 10.07 4.37 -1.20
N GLY A 15 8.97 4.77 -1.82
CA GLY A 15 8.57 4.36 -3.17
C GLY A 15 9.05 5.33 -4.24
N SER A 16 9.67 4.80 -5.29
CA SER A 16 10.24 5.55 -6.42
C SER A 16 9.24 5.76 -7.58
N ALA A 17 9.63 6.62 -8.52
CA ALA A 17 8.94 6.78 -9.80
C ALA A 17 9.14 5.58 -10.76
N THR A 18 10.06 4.67 -10.44
CA THR A 18 10.43 3.49 -11.24
C THR A 18 9.90 2.18 -10.64
N GLY A 19 8.99 2.26 -9.67
CA GLY A 19 8.34 1.10 -9.07
C GLY A 19 9.20 0.30 -8.10
N ILE A 20 10.27 0.91 -7.57
CA ILE A 20 11.14 0.35 -6.53
C ILE A 20 10.72 0.92 -5.18
N ILE A 21 10.61 0.04 -4.18
CA ILE A 21 10.57 0.44 -2.77
C ILE A 21 11.97 0.26 -2.19
N THR A 22 12.51 1.30 -1.59
CA THR A 22 13.70 1.23 -0.74
C THR A 22 13.26 1.18 0.71
N ILE A 23 13.71 0.16 1.44
CA ILE A 23 13.55 0.05 2.89
C ILE A 23 14.79 0.63 3.54
N VAL A 24 14.57 1.54 4.48
CA VAL A 24 15.60 2.34 5.14
C VAL A 24 15.51 2.10 6.65
N ASN A 25 16.65 1.88 7.30
CA ASN A 25 16.71 1.85 8.76
C ASN A 25 16.39 3.25 9.30
N ALA A 26 15.40 3.36 10.18
CA ALA A 26 14.92 4.66 10.65
C ALA A 26 15.93 5.40 11.55
N GLY A 27 16.83 4.66 12.21
CA GLY A 27 17.84 5.24 13.10
C GLY A 27 19.08 5.73 12.36
N SER A 28 19.61 4.95 11.41
CA SER A 28 20.82 5.31 10.66
C SER A 28 20.54 6.07 9.36
N GLY A 29 19.33 5.95 8.79
CA GLY A 29 19.00 6.46 7.47
C GLY A 29 19.60 5.64 6.32
N GLU A 30 20.23 4.51 6.61
CA GLU A 30 20.85 3.66 5.59
C GLU A 30 19.83 2.74 4.91
N PRO A 31 19.92 2.56 3.58
CA PRO A 31 19.09 1.58 2.87
C PRO A 31 19.51 0.16 3.27
N ILE A 32 18.53 -0.66 3.66
CA ILE A 32 18.76 -2.05 4.07
C ILE A 32 18.18 -3.07 3.07
N GLN A 33 17.22 -2.66 2.24
CA GLN A 33 16.63 -3.55 1.22
C GLN A 33 16.01 -2.75 0.06
N TYR A 34 16.00 -3.36 -1.13
CA TYR A 34 15.29 -2.85 -2.30
C TYR A 34 14.28 -3.89 -2.79
N ILE A 35 13.05 -3.45 -3.08
CA ILE A 35 11.94 -4.31 -3.52
C ILE A 35 11.41 -3.75 -4.85
N GLN A 36 11.67 -4.46 -5.94
CA GLN A 36 11.11 -4.12 -7.25
C GLN A 36 9.68 -4.65 -7.35
N LEU A 37 8.69 -3.77 -7.46
CA LEU A 37 7.28 -4.15 -7.58
C LEU A 37 6.77 -4.15 -9.02
N THR A 38 7.09 -3.09 -9.75
CA THR A 38 6.64 -2.79 -11.11
C THR A 38 7.68 -1.87 -11.76
N THR A 39 7.52 -1.50 -13.02
CA THR A 39 8.36 -0.49 -13.69
C THR A 39 7.69 0.89 -13.73
N VAL A 40 6.55 1.02 -13.06
CA VAL A 40 5.68 2.20 -13.06
C VAL A 40 5.74 2.93 -11.71
N CYS A 41 5.43 4.23 -11.69
CA CYS A 41 5.50 5.07 -10.50
C CYS A 41 4.60 4.57 -9.35
N ILE A 42 5.17 4.53 -8.15
CA ILE A 42 4.44 4.36 -6.90
C ILE A 42 3.88 5.73 -6.48
N GLY A 43 2.56 5.88 -6.61
CA GLY A 43 1.83 7.10 -6.32
C GLY A 43 1.53 7.27 -4.84
N CYS A 44 1.17 6.17 -4.17
CA CYS A 44 0.84 6.14 -2.75
C CYS A 44 1.31 4.84 -2.11
N MET A 45 1.62 4.87 -0.81
CA MET A 45 2.07 3.70 -0.07
C MET A 45 1.78 3.84 1.42
N SER A 46 1.43 2.75 2.10
CA SER A 46 1.14 2.77 3.53
C SER A 46 1.34 1.41 4.20
N TYR A 47 2.07 1.38 5.33
CA TYR A 47 2.01 0.24 6.25
C TYR A 47 0.64 0.15 6.91
N SER A 48 0.17 -1.07 7.10
CA SER A 48 -0.97 -1.38 7.94
C SER A 48 -0.72 -0.96 9.41
N PRO A 49 -1.77 -0.61 10.17
CA PRO A 49 -1.62 -0.19 11.57
C PRO A 49 -0.97 -1.24 12.48
N ASN A 50 -1.17 -2.54 12.21
CA ASN A 50 -0.52 -3.64 12.92
C ASN A 50 0.89 -3.96 12.41
N GLY A 51 1.28 -3.41 11.27
CA GLY A 51 2.62 -3.56 10.68
C GLY A 51 2.79 -4.80 9.81
N ASP A 52 1.82 -5.71 9.76
CA ASP A 52 1.93 -7.00 9.07
C ASP A 52 1.86 -6.89 7.53
N PHE A 53 1.50 -5.72 7.02
CA PHE A 53 1.40 -5.43 5.58
C PHE A 53 1.96 -4.06 5.22
N LEU A 54 2.55 -3.97 4.04
CA LEU A 54 2.84 -2.75 3.28
C LEU A 54 2.06 -2.80 1.97
N VAL A 55 1.29 -1.75 1.69
CA VAL A 55 0.54 -1.63 0.42
C VAL A 55 1.03 -0.45 -0.38
N ALA A 56 1.31 -0.68 -1.66
CA ALA A 56 1.71 0.33 -2.62
C ALA A 56 0.70 0.42 -3.78
N GLY A 57 0.24 1.62 -4.07
CA GLY A 57 -0.61 1.93 -5.21
C GLY A 57 0.18 2.55 -6.35
N CYS A 58 0.03 1.99 -7.54
CA CYS A 58 0.82 2.32 -8.72
C CYS A 58 -0.03 3.01 -9.80
N GLN A 59 0.62 3.74 -10.70
CA GLN A 59 -0.05 4.40 -11.84
C GLN A 59 -0.55 3.42 -12.91
N ASP A 60 -0.13 2.15 -12.87
CA ASP A 60 -0.69 1.07 -13.69
C ASP A 60 -2.06 0.57 -13.17
N GLY A 61 -2.56 1.19 -12.10
CA GLY A 61 -3.83 0.85 -11.45
C GLY A 61 -3.74 -0.38 -10.55
N CYS A 62 -2.56 -0.94 -10.32
CA CYS A 62 -2.37 -2.05 -9.40
C CYS A 62 -2.14 -1.57 -7.96
N LEU A 63 -2.69 -2.34 -7.02
CA LEU A 63 -2.25 -2.36 -5.62
C LEU A 63 -1.33 -3.55 -5.43
N HIS A 64 -0.13 -3.30 -4.94
CA HIS A 64 0.82 -4.32 -4.49
C HIS A 64 0.70 -4.46 -2.98
N VAL A 65 0.36 -5.65 -2.53
CA VAL A 65 0.25 -6.03 -1.12
C VAL A 65 1.45 -6.88 -0.76
N ILE A 66 2.20 -6.45 0.25
CA ILE A 66 3.43 -7.11 0.68
C ILE A 66 3.25 -7.50 2.14
N PRO A 67 3.25 -8.79 2.49
CA PRO A 67 3.33 -9.20 3.88
C PRO A 67 4.68 -8.80 4.47
N VAL A 68 4.65 -8.31 5.70
CA VAL A 68 5.78 -7.76 6.43
C VAL A 68 5.94 -8.54 7.73
N ARG A 69 7.18 -8.86 8.09
CA ARG A 69 7.52 -9.52 9.36
C ARG A 69 8.69 -8.81 10.02
N ASP A 70 8.99 -9.26 11.25
CA ASP A 70 10.17 -8.86 12.00
C ASP A 70 10.27 -7.33 12.15
N ASN A 71 9.15 -6.69 12.48
CA ASN A 71 9.05 -5.24 12.65
C ASN A 71 9.49 -4.42 11.42
N GLY A 72 9.28 -4.95 10.21
CA GLY A 72 9.61 -4.28 8.96
C GLY A 72 10.96 -4.67 8.36
N HIS A 73 11.61 -5.72 8.86
CA HIS A 73 12.90 -6.19 8.32
C HIS A 73 12.76 -7.32 7.29
N THR A 74 11.60 -7.96 7.23
CA THR A 74 11.36 -9.07 6.29
C THR A 74 10.11 -8.79 5.46
N TYR A 75 10.20 -9.01 4.15
CA TYR A 75 9.12 -8.80 3.18
C TYR A 75 8.91 -10.06 2.34
N ASP A 76 7.68 -10.54 2.28
CA ASP A 76 7.32 -11.75 1.56
C ASP A 76 6.90 -11.50 0.10
N LYS A 77 6.52 -12.60 -0.57
CA LYS A 77 5.91 -12.60 -1.90
C LYS A 77 4.75 -11.61 -2.01
N VAL A 78 4.89 -10.71 -2.99
CA VAL A 78 3.91 -9.68 -3.32
C VAL A 78 2.65 -10.31 -3.93
N SER A 79 1.49 -9.85 -3.46
CA SER A 79 0.19 -10.09 -4.08
C SER A 79 -0.25 -8.84 -4.86
N ILE A 80 -0.85 -9.03 -6.04
CA ILE A 80 -1.20 -7.92 -6.94
C ILE A 80 -2.71 -7.87 -7.11
N LEU A 81 -3.30 -6.71 -6.85
CA LEU A 81 -4.72 -6.43 -7.07
C LEU A 81 -4.84 -5.47 -8.23
N LYS A 82 -5.35 -5.97 -9.35
CA LYS A 82 -5.49 -5.19 -10.57
C LYS A 82 -6.74 -4.33 -10.50
N GLY A 83 -6.57 -3.02 -10.54
CA GLY A 83 -7.62 -2.04 -10.74
C GLY A 83 -7.62 -1.50 -12.17
N PRO A 84 -8.70 -0.84 -12.59
CA PRO A 84 -8.84 -0.30 -13.94
C PRO A 84 -8.20 1.08 -14.13
N LEU A 85 -7.81 1.76 -13.04
CA LEU A 85 -7.38 3.16 -13.04
C LEU A 85 -6.25 3.39 -12.04
N PRO A 86 -5.37 4.40 -12.26
CA PRO A 86 -4.30 4.77 -11.35
C PRO A 86 -4.78 4.98 -9.92
N VAL A 87 -4.01 4.48 -8.95
CA VAL A 87 -4.29 4.58 -7.52
C VAL A 87 -3.67 5.86 -6.95
N LEU A 88 -4.49 6.73 -6.36
CA LEU A 88 -4.06 8.06 -5.90
C LEU A 88 -3.83 8.14 -4.39
N THR A 89 -4.67 7.50 -3.59
CA THR A 89 -4.60 7.56 -2.12
C THR A 89 -4.82 6.20 -1.49
N LEU A 90 -4.29 6.00 -0.28
CA LEU A 90 -4.50 4.79 0.52
C LEU A 90 -4.74 5.18 1.97
N GLN A 91 -5.79 4.63 2.58
CA GLN A 91 -6.09 4.79 3.99
C GLN A 91 -6.54 3.46 4.59
N TRP A 92 -5.80 2.97 5.58
CA TRP A 92 -6.17 1.78 6.34
C TRP A 92 -7.32 2.06 7.31
N SER A 93 -8.18 1.07 7.51
CA SER A 93 -9.03 1.00 8.70
C SER A 93 -8.17 0.69 9.92
N ILE A 94 -8.62 1.16 11.09
CA ILE A 94 -7.86 1.03 12.34
C ILE A 94 -7.72 -0.43 12.80
N ASP A 95 -8.68 -1.28 12.44
CA ASP A 95 -8.70 -2.72 12.72
C ASP A 95 -7.91 -3.56 11.69
N THR A 96 -7.21 -2.90 10.78
CA THR A 96 -6.33 -3.47 9.74
C THR A 96 -7.02 -4.42 8.77
N GLN A 97 -8.36 -4.41 8.73
CA GLN A 97 -9.13 -5.29 7.84
C GLN A 97 -9.36 -4.67 6.47
N PHE A 98 -9.38 -3.34 6.36
CA PHE A 98 -9.79 -2.64 5.15
C PHE A 98 -8.79 -1.57 4.71
N ILE A 99 -8.73 -1.35 3.41
CA ILE A 99 -8.15 -0.13 2.84
C ILE A 99 -9.21 0.59 2.02
N LEU A 100 -9.27 1.91 2.20
CA LEU A 100 -9.96 2.84 1.34
C LEU A 100 -8.95 3.45 0.35
N THR A 101 -9.24 3.38 -0.94
CA THR A 101 -8.43 4.01 -1.98
C THR A 101 -9.25 4.81 -2.97
N SER A 102 -8.70 5.92 -3.45
CA SER A 102 -9.25 6.70 -4.58
C SER A 102 -8.48 6.43 -5.87
N VAL A 103 -9.20 6.51 -6.99
CA VAL A 103 -8.65 6.33 -8.35
C VAL A 103 -8.92 7.56 -9.22
N ASP A 104 -8.27 7.66 -10.38
CA ASP A 104 -8.27 8.84 -11.29
C ASP A 104 -9.60 9.17 -12.01
N ASP A 105 -10.73 8.86 -11.40
CA ASP A 105 -12.04 9.46 -11.64
C ASP A 105 -12.54 9.80 -10.24
N SER A 106 -12.73 11.10 -9.97
CA SER A 106 -12.93 11.75 -8.66
C SER A 106 -14.11 11.23 -7.80
N LYS A 107 -14.68 10.07 -8.15
CA LYS A 107 -15.97 9.52 -7.72
C LYS A 107 -15.91 8.06 -7.29
N ARG A 108 -14.73 7.41 -7.27
CA ARG A 108 -14.64 5.98 -6.94
C ARG A 108 -13.71 5.72 -5.75
N LEU A 109 -14.31 5.13 -4.72
CA LEU A 109 -13.62 4.58 -3.57
C LEU A 109 -13.68 3.05 -3.66
N ILE A 110 -12.55 2.40 -3.47
CA ILE A 110 -12.45 0.93 -3.45
C ILE A 110 -12.10 0.50 -2.03
N PHE A 111 -12.85 -0.49 -1.52
CA PHE A 111 -12.56 -1.20 -0.28
C PHE A 111 -11.84 -2.51 -0.60
N VAL A 112 -10.72 -2.78 0.08
CA VAL A 112 -9.99 -4.06 -0.01
C VAL A 112 -10.02 -4.72 1.35
N ASN A 113 -10.58 -5.92 1.46
CA ASN A 113 -10.62 -6.71 2.70
C ASN A 113 -9.39 -7.66 2.79
N PHE A 114 -8.69 -7.63 3.92
CA PHE A 114 -7.51 -8.45 4.22
C PHE A 114 -7.83 -9.66 5.14
N SER A 115 -9.09 -9.90 5.48
CA SER A 115 -9.52 -11.05 6.28
C SER A 115 -9.49 -12.36 5.48
N LYS A 116 -8.42 -13.14 5.71
CA LYS A 116 -8.26 -14.60 5.60
C LYS A 116 -8.74 -15.42 4.39
N ASN A 117 -9.37 -14.92 3.32
CA ASN A 117 -9.43 -15.71 2.05
C ASN A 117 -10.05 -15.05 0.80
N SER A 118 -10.42 -13.77 0.80
CA SER A 118 -10.97 -13.16 -0.43
C SER A 118 -10.78 -11.66 -0.47
N ILE A 119 -10.30 -11.16 -1.61
CA ILE A 119 -10.23 -9.74 -1.90
C ILE A 119 -11.49 -9.38 -2.67
N ILE A 120 -12.38 -8.66 -1.99
CA ILE A 120 -13.68 -8.28 -2.53
C ILE A 120 -13.61 -6.80 -2.93
N PHE A 121 -13.82 -6.51 -4.21
CA PHE A 121 -14.07 -5.15 -4.66
C PHE A 121 -15.49 -4.75 -4.25
N LEU A 122 -15.62 -3.86 -3.26
CA LEU A 122 -16.87 -3.12 -3.06
C LEU A 122 -16.74 -1.74 -3.68
N PHE A 123 -17.49 -1.49 -4.74
CA PHE A 123 -17.73 -0.14 -5.24
C PHE A 123 -18.78 0.53 -4.37
N LEU A 124 -18.36 1.29 -3.37
CA LEU A 124 -19.29 2.16 -2.64
C LEU A 124 -19.41 3.47 -3.40
N LYS A 125 -20.48 3.61 -4.19
CA LYS A 125 -20.97 4.93 -4.59
C LYS A 125 -21.49 5.57 -3.31
N ILE A 126 -20.72 6.48 -2.70
CA ILE A 126 -21.25 7.33 -1.63
C ILE A 126 -22.33 8.20 -2.29
N ILE A 127 -23.58 7.76 -2.22
CA ILE A 127 -24.72 8.61 -2.46
C ILE A 127 -24.89 9.40 -1.16
N ILE A 128 -24.33 10.61 -1.12
CA ILE A 128 -24.72 11.58 -0.11
C ILE A 128 -26.20 11.87 -0.40
N ARG A 129 -27.11 11.29 0.38
CA ARG A 129 -28.50 11.74 0.42
C ARG A 129 -28.51 12.98 1.33
N ASN A 130 -28.78 14.14 0.71
CA ASN A 130 -29.16 15.35 1.43
C ASN A 130 -30.41 15.12 2.28
#